data_AF-A0A6P7TSY0-F1
#
_entry.id   AF-A0A6P7TSY0-F1
#
_cell.length_a   1.000
_cell.length_b   1.000
_cell.length_c   1.000
_cell.angle_alpha   90.00
_cell.angle_beta   90.00
_cell.angle_gamma   90.00
#
_symmetry.space_group_name_H-M   'P 1'
#
loop_
_entity.id
_entity.type
_entity.pdbx_description
1 polymer ?
#
loop_
_entity_poly.entity_id
_entity_poly.type
_entity_poly.pdbx_seq_one_letter_code
_entity_poly.pdbx_strand_id
1 'polypeptide(L)'
;MFLLMTLVLIRFTNGRVVYTIIEEEPPGIVLGNIYDQFNITRKHYLANIILTQITKNTFSKIYPNLVTLETKSGNLKLNSKIDREKICPSAKEQEECLLDMQIYLSSIDKPLTANLLVIDINDNPPYFLSKKYYIKVILFPIT
;
A
#
# COMPACT_ATOMS: atom_id res chain seq x y z
N MET A 1 -20.46 19.25 2.38
CA MET A 1 -19.35 18.38 1.94
C MET A 1 -18.67 17.87 3.20
N PHE A 2 -19.10 16.73 3.73
CA PHE A 2 -18.47 16.16 4.92
C PHE A 2 -17.12 15.60 4.47
N LEU A 3 -16.04 16.21 4.96
CA LEU A 3 -14.69 15.68 4.81
C LEU A 3 -14.65 14.40 5.65
N LEU A 4 -14.88 13.24 5.01
CA LEU A 4 -14.66 11.96 5.66
C LEU A 4 -13.15 11.89 5.94
N MET A 5 -12.74 12.02 7.20
CA MET A 5 -11.35 11.80 7.58
C MET A 5 -11.05 10.33 7.28
N THR A 6 -10.25 10.08 6.26
CA THR A 6 -9.78 8.76 5.87
C THR A 6 -9.00 8.18 7.06
N LEU A 7 -9.58 7.18 7.72
CA LEU A 7 -8.98 6.57 8.90
C LEU A 7 -7.94 5.55 8.46
N VAL A 8 -6.66 5.88 8.64
CA VAL A 8 -5.58 4.90 8.49
C VAL A 8 -5.52 4.04 9.75
N LEU A 9 -5.52 2.72 9.58
CA LEU A 9 -5.35 1.78 10.69
C LEU A 9 -3.88 1.37 10.81
N ILE A 10 -3.35 1.49 12.02
CA ILE A 10 -1.98 1.07 12.35
C ILE A 10 -2.07 -0.16 13.26
N ARG A 11 -1.45 -1.26 12.86
CA ARG A 11 -1.36 -2.48 13.65
C ARG A 11 0.10 -2.84 13.94
N PHE A 12 0.32 -3.56 15.03
CA PHE A 12 1.61 -4.14 15.37
C PHE A 12 1.47 -5.67 15.31
N THR A 13 2.19 -6.32 14.39
CA THR A 13 2.13 -7.77 14.19
C THR A 13 3.55 -8.34 14.13
N ASN A 14 3.86 -9.34 14.95
CA ASN A 14 5.18 -10.01 14.97
C ASN A 14 6.38 -9.03 15.03
N GLY A 15 6.25 -7.94 15.80
CA GLY A 15 7.30 -6.91 15.92
C GLY A 15 7.43 -5.96 14.73
N ARG A 16 6.49 -5.98 13.78
CA ARG A 16 6.42 -5.07 12.63
C ARG A 16 5.23 -4.12 12.74
N VAL A 17 5.42 -2.92 12.23
CA VAL A 17 4.36 -1.92 12.04
C VAL A 17 3.67 -2.20 10.71
N VAL A 18 2.34 -2.28 10.73
CA VAL A 18 1.51 -2.46 9.53
C VAL A 18 0.57 -1.25 9.39
N TYR A 19 0.81 -0.44 8.38
CA TYR A 19 -0.09 0.62 7.94
C TYR A 19 -1.13 0.02 7.00
N THR A 20 -2.41 0.30 7.22
CA THR A 20 -3.50 -0.17 6.35
C THR A 20 -4.15 1.02 5.65
N ILE A 21 -4.21 0.96 4.33
CA ILE A 21 -4.86 1.98 3.51
C ILE A 21 -5.81 1.30 2.52
N ILE A 22 -6.92 1.96 2.22
CA ILE A 22 -7.79 1.58 1.10
C ILE A 22 -7.11 2.06 -0.18
N GLU A 23 -7.20 1.31 -1.27
CA GLU A 23 -6.74 1.83 -2.55
C GLU A 23 -7.56 3.06 -2.99
N GLU A 24 -7.12 3.72 -4.06
CA GLU A 24 -7.81 4.88 -4.62
C GLU A 24 -7.88 6.13 -3.71
N GLU A 25 -7.31 6.05 -2.51
CA GLU A 25 -7.15 7.17 -1.59
C GLU A 25 -6.26 8.28 -2.18
N PRO A 26 -6.60 9.56 -1.95
CA PRO A 26 -5.88 10.67 -2.57
C PRO A 26 -4.44 10.77 -2.06
N PRO A 27 -3.52 11.37 -2.82
CA PRO A 27 -2.20 11.70 -2.30
C PRO A 27 -2.30 12.69 -1.13
N GLY A 28 -1.31 12.65 -0.25
CA GLY A 28 -1.20 13.51 0.94
C GLY A 28 -1.71 12.88 2.24
N ILE A 29 -2.34 11.70 2.18
CA ILE A 29 -2.76 10.97 3.38
C ILE A 29 -1.55 10.63 4.26
N VAL A 30 -1.66 10.94 5.55
CA VAL A 30 -0.67 10.57 6.56
C VAL A 30 -0.92 9.13 6.99
N LEU A 31 0.02 8.23 6.70
CA LEU A 31 -0.04 6.83 7.11
C LEU A 31 0.22 6.69 8.62
N GLY A 32 1.15 7.48 9.14
CA GLY A 32 1.52 7.47 10.56
C GLY A 32 2.73 8.35 10.86
N ASN A 33 3.17 8.33 12.11
CA ASN A 33 4.34 9.05 12.60
C ASN A 33 5.42 8.08 13.10
N ILE A 34 6.57 8.09 12.45
CA ILE A 34 7.65 7.13 12.75
C ILE A 34 8.20 7.26 14.18
N TYR A 35 8.11 8.43 14.81
CA TYR A 35 8.57 8.60 16.18
C TYR A 35 7.67 7.83 17.15
N ASP A 36 6.37 7.86 16.90
CA ASP A 36 5.37 7.20 17.73
C ASP A 36 5.36 5.68 17.47
N GLN A 37 5.46 5.24 16.21
CA GLN A 37 5.40 3.82 15.87
C GLN A 37 6.68 3.04 16.16
N PHE A 38 7.85 3.67 16.07
CA PHE A 38 9.14 3.00 16.31
C PHE A 38 9.80 3.41 17.63
N ASN A 39 9.10 4.19 18.47
CA ASN A 39 9.60 4.70 19.75
C ASN A 39 10.94 5.45 19.61
N ILE A 40 11.01 6.37 18.64
CA ILE A 40 12.23 7.12 18.31
C ILE A 40 12.16 8.52 18.93
N THR A 41 13.23 8.94 19.61
CA THR A 41 13.33 10.27 20.21
C THR A 41 13.53 11.36 19.13
N ARG A 42 12.65 12.38 19.11
CA ARG A 42 12.66 13.47 18.10
C ARG A 42 13.98 14.25 18.01
N LYS A 43 14.74 14.34 19.12
CA LYS A 43 16.05 15.03 19.16
C LYS A 43 17.11 14.38 18.25
N HIS A 44 16.93 13.12 17.83
CA HIS A 44 17.94 12.42 17.05
C HIS A 44 18.04 12.85 15.56
N TYR A 45 17.08 13.61 15.00
CA TYR A 45 16.92 13.66 13.53
C TYR A 45 16.58 15.01 12.90
N LEU A 46 17.35 16.05 13.21
CA LEU A 46 17.23 17.35 12.52
C LEU A 46 18.01 17.47 11.20
N ALA A 47 18.72 16.44 10.76
CA ALA A 47 19.41 16.45 9.48
C ALA A 47 19.55 15.03 8.95
N ASN A 48 19.74 14.95 7.63
CA ASN A 48 20.24 13.82 6.84
C ASN A 48 19.19 13.01 6.07
N ILE A 49 19.65 12.56 4.91
CA ILE A 49 18.95 11.86 3.84
C ILE A 49 18.07 10.75 4.41
N ILE A 50 16.78 10.84 4.09
CA ILE A 50 15.77 9.85 4.42
C ILE A 50 15.33 9.21 3.12
N LEU A 51 15.48 7.90 3.01
CA LEU A 51 15.01 7.13 1.87
C LEU A 51 13.93 6.17 2.35
N THR A 52 12.79 6.21 1.69
CA THR A 52 11.76 5.19 1.78
C THR A 52 11.92 4.27 0.59
N GLN A 53 12.31 3.01 0.83
CA GLN A 53 12.35 1.99 -0.21
C GLN A 53 11.23 1.00 0.00
N ILE A 54 10.54 0.64 -1.07
CA ILE A 54 9.53 -0.41 -1.06
C ILE A 54 10.09 -1.55 -1.90
N THR A 55 10.26 -2.73 -1.30
CA THR A 55 11.20 -3.74 -1.82
C THR A 55 10.57 -4.82 -2.70
N LYS A 56 9.25 -4.80 -2.94
CA LYS A 56 8.65 -5.69 -3.95
C LYS A 56 9.07 -5.24 -5.35
N ASN A 57 9.77 -6.10 -6.08
CA ASN A 57 10.58 -5.77 -7.26
C ASN A 57 9.77 -5.16 -8.44
N THR A 58 8.49 -5.51 -8.56
CA THR A 58 7.58 -4.92 -9.57
C THR A 58 7.12 -3.51 -9.17
N PHE A 59 6.97 -3.28 -7.87
CA PHE A 59 6.39 -2.08 -7.28
C PHE A 59 7.33 -0.87 -7.37
N SER A 60 8.62 -1.04 -7.02
CA SER A 60 9.60 0.06 -6.96
C SER A 60 9.83 0.73 -8.32
N LYS A 61 9.55 0.01 -9.41
CA LYS A 61 9.64 0.49 -10.79
C LYS A 61 8.40 1.29 -11.22
N ILE A 62 7.21 0.93 -10.73
CA ILE A 62 5.94 1.56 -11.12
C ILE A 62 5.69 2.85 -10.33
N TYR A 63 6.02 2.85 -9.03
CA TYR A 63 5.83 4.01 -8.16
C TYR A 63 7.11 4.38 -7.40
N PRO A 64 8.10 5.00 -8.09
CA PRO A 64 9.22 5.61 -7.39
C PRO A 64 8.68 6.68 -6.43
N ASN A 65 8.96 6.54 -5.14
CA ASN A 65 8.52 7.46 -4.08
C ASN A 65 7.00 7.45 -3.79
N LEU A 66 6.32 6.28 -3.82
CA LEU A 66 4.91 6.18 -3.39
C LEU A 66 4.69 6.79 -1.99
N VAL A 67 5.66 6.59 -1.11
CA VAL A 67 5.60 7.05 0.26
C VAL A 67 6.78 7.97 0.51
N THR A 68 6.53 9.08 1.19
CA THR A 68 7.55 10.05 1.59
C THR A 68 7.54 10.21 3.10
N LEU A 69 8.70 10.47 3.70
CA LEU A 69 8.80 10.80 5.11
C LEU A 69 9.13 12.29 5.25
N GLU A 70 8.24 13.02 5.91
CA GLU A 70 8.45 14.41 6.27
C GLU A 70 9.38 14.47 7.50
N THR A 71 10.65 14.82 7.25
CA THR A 71 11.74 14.72 8.23
C THR A 71 11.51 15.52 9.51
N LYS A 72 10.86 16.69 9.43
CA LYS A 72 10.60 17.56 10.58
C LYS A 72 9.50 17.05 11.48
N SER A 73 8.43 16.50 10.90
CA SER A 73 7.25 16.05 11.64
C SER A 73 7.35 14.57 12.03
N GLY A 74 8.10 13.77 11.27
CA GLY A 74 8.12 12.31 11.37
C GLY A 74 6.95 11.65 10.63
N ASN A 75 6.15 12.41 9.89
CA ASN A 75 4.96 11.89 9.22
C ASN A 75 5.34 11.14 7.94
N LEU A 76 4.93 9.89 7.87
CA LEU A 76 4.97 9.08 6.66
C LEU A 76 3.70 9.37 5.84
N LYS A 77 3.86 9.87 4.61
CA LYS A 77 2.77 10.33 3.75
C LYS A 77 2.72 9.56 2.44
N LEU A 78 1.50 9.26 1.99
CA LEU A 78 1.25 8.79 0.64
C LEU A 78 1.45 9.95 -0.35
N ASN A 79 2.20 9.71 -1.42
CA ASN A 79 2.54 10.72 -2.42
C ASN A 79 1.76 10.55 -3.73
N SER A 80 1.24 9.34 -3.99
CA SER A 80 0.46 9.01 -5.18
C SER A 80 -0.71 8.11 -4.81
N LYS A 81 -1.82 8.27 -5.54
CA LYS A 81 -2.94 7.33 -5.46
C LYS A 81 -2.47 5.92 -5.82
N ILE A 82 -2.90 4.93 -5.04
CA ILE A 82 -2.58 3.51 -5.28
C ILE A 82 -3.72 2.89 -6.08
N ASP A 83 -3.35 2.15 -7.11
CA ASP A 83 -4.22 1.22 -7.86
C ASP A 83 -3.64 -0.17 -7.59
N ARG A 84 -4.40 -1.00 -6.87
CA ARG A 84 -3.94 -2.29 -6.34
C ARG A 84 -3.63 -3.27 -7.45
N GLU A 85 -4.39 -3.27 -8.55
CA GLU A 85 -4.20 -4.13 -9.71
C GLU A 85 -2.87 -3.87 -10.40
N LYS A 86 -2.42 -2.60 -10.43
CA LYS A 86 -1.10 -2.25 -10.97
C LYS A 86 0.05 -2.72 -10.09
N ILE A 87 -0.10 -2.73 -8.76
CA ILE A 87 0.98 -3.04 -7.83
C ILE A 87 1.05 -4.50 -7.39
N CYS A 88 -0.11 -5.17 -7.35
CA CYS A 88 -0.31 -6.55 -6.96
C CYS A 88 -1.08 -7.27 -8.09
N PRO A 89 -0.47 -7.46 -9.28
CA PRO A 89 -1.19 -7.93 -10.46
C PRO A 89 -1.48 -9.43 -10.47
N SER A 90 -0.78 -10.23 -9.65
CA SER A 90 -0.99 -11.68 -9.62
C SER A 90 -2.08 -12.07 -8.62
N ALA A 91 -2.89 -13.09 -8.97
CA ALA A 91 -3.98 -13.56 -8.10
C ALA A 91 -3.52 -13.94 -6.67
N LYS A 92 -2.28 -14.41 -6.50
CA LYS A 92 -1.69 -14.71 -5.18
C LYS A 92 -1.29 -13.44 -4.40
N GLU A 93 -0.94 -12.36 -5.08
CA GLU A 93 -0.64 -11.07 -4.47
C GLU A 93 -1.91 -10.24 -4.21
N GLN A 94 -3.04 -10.61 -4.84
CA GLN A 94 -4.34 -9.98 -4.66
C GLN A 94 -5.04 -10.40 -3.36
N GLU A 95 -4.82 -11.64 -2.88
CA GLU A 95 -5.40 -12.13 -1.60
C GLU A 95 -4.93 -11.30 -0.40
N GLU A 96 -3.64 -10.94 -0.36
CA GLU A 96 -3.07 -10.01 0.62
C GLU A 96 -2.01 -9.12 -0.06
N CYS A 97 -2.43 -7.94 -0.54
CA CYS A 97 -1.51 -6.95 -1.13
C CYS A 97 -0.70 -6.23 -0.04
N LEU A 98 0.29 -6.94 0.49
CA LEU A 98 1.20 -6.47 1.53
C LEU A 98 2.53 -6.03 0.90
N LEU A 99 2.86 -4.75 1.05
CA LEU A 99 4.11 -4.18 0.54
C LEU A 99 5.12 -4.06 1.68
N ASP A 100 6.34 -4.54 1.47
CA ASP A 100 7.46 -4.35 2.41
C ASP A 100 8.09 -2.97 2.20
N MET A 101 8.16 -2.19 3.28
CA MET A 101 8.74 -0.87 3.32
C MET A 101 9.96 -0.84 4.24
N GLN A 102 11.03 -0.20 3.77
CA GLN A 102 12.23 0.09 4.52
C GLN A 102 12.43 1.60 4.60
N ILE A 103 12.61 2.10 5.81
CA ILE A 103 12.83 3.52 6.08
C ILE A 103 14.28 3.65 6.57
N TYR A 104 15.10 4.26 5.74
CA TYR A 104 16.50 4.53 6.04
C TYR A 104 16.60 5.89 6.71
N LEU A 105 17.20 5.88 7.90
CA LEU A 105 17.45 7.07 8.68
C LEU A 105 18.95 7.12 9.01
N SER A 106 19.61 8.24 8.73
CA SER A 106 21.08 8.38 8.87
C SER A 106 21.69 8.05 10.24
N SER A 107 20.92 8.15 11.32
CA SER A 107 21.37 7.94 12.69
C SER A 107 20.98 6.55 13.25
N ILE A 108 20.42 5.68 12.41
CA ILE A 108 20.08 4.29 12.75
C ILE A 108 20.74 3.40 11.71
N ASP A 109 21.66 2.55 12.16
CA ASP A 109 22.46 1.70 11.28
C ASP A 109 21.63 0.68 10.49
N LYS A 110 20.49 0.26 11.03
CA LYS A 110 19.57 -0.68 10.39
C LYS A 110 18.30 0.03 9.91
N PRO A 111 17.80 -0.26 8.70
CA PRO A 111 16.55 0.32 8.26
C PRO A 111 15.40 -0.08 9.18
N LEU A 112 14.50 0.85 9.46
CA LEU A 112 13.23 0.52 10.07
C LEU A 112 12.39 -0.24 9.04
N THR A 113 11.72 -1.30 9.48
CA THR A 113 10.89 -2.13 8.61
C THR A 113 9.42 -1.96 8.96
N ALA A 114 8.59 -1.76 7.94
CA ALA A 114 7.15 -1.67 8.05
C ALA A 114 6.48 -2.35 6.88
N ASN A 115 5.20 -2.62 7.02
CA ASN A 115 4.36 -3.10 5.93
C ASN A 115 3.26 -2.09 5.61
N LEU A 116 2.91 -1.99 4.33
CA LEU A 116 1.73 -1.29 3.85
C LEU A 116 0.75 -2.33 3.28
N LEU A 117 -0.36 -2.53 3.98
CA LEU A 117 -1.46 -3.36 3.51
C LEU A 117 -2.43 -2.48 2.71
N VAL A 118 -2.62 -2.82 1.44
CA VAL A 118 -3.56 -2.14 0.54
C VAL A 118 -4.85 -2.95 0.49
N ILE A 119 -5.95 -2.34 0.90
CA ILE A 119 -7.28 -2.93 0.89
C ILE A 119 -7.94 -2.65 -0.46
N ASP A 120 -8.38 -3.73 -1.08
CA ASP A 120 -9.13 -3.74 -2.34
C ASP A 120 -10.49 -3.02 -2.20
N ILE A 121 -10.90 -2.34 -3.26
CA ILE A 121 -12.29 -1.93 -3.48
C ILE A 121 -12.79 -2.49 -4.80
N ASN A 122 -14.10 -2.67 -4.92
CA ASN A 122 -14.70 -3.15 -6.17
C ASN A 122 -14.85 -2.00 -7.19
N ASP A 123 -13.74 -1.46 -7.69
CA ASP A 123 -13.68 -0.42 -8.72
C ASP A 123 -13.44 -0.97 -10.14
N ASN A 124 -13.10 -2.26 -10.26
CA ASN A 124 -12.86 -2.95 -11.51
C ASN A 124 -14.03 -3.88 -11.90
N PRO A 125 -15.01 -3.43 -12.71
CA PRO A 125 -16.12 -4.26 -13.14
C PRO A 125 -15.65 -5.40 -14.07
N PRO A 126 -16.35 -6.54 -14.11
CA PRO A 126 -15.99 -7.63 -14.99
C PRO A 126 -16.07 -7.19 -16.46
N TYR A 127 -15.04 -7.53 -17.24
CA TYR A 127 -14.99 -7.28 -18.68
C TYR A 127 -15.15 -8.59 -19.45
N PHE A 128 -16.11 -8.62 -20.36
CA PHE A 128 -16.34 -9.74 -21.27
C PHE A 128 -15.78 -9.41 -22.65
N LEU A 129 -15.02 -10.35 -23.23
CA LEU A 129 -14.44 -10.20 -24.58
C LEU A 129 -15.52 -9.95 -25.65
N SER A 130 -16.69 -10.54 -25.47
CA SER A 130 -17.83 -10.39 -26.36
C SER A 130 -19.03 -9.85 -25.61
N LYS A 131 -19.79 -8.96 -26.27
CA LYS A 131 -21.09 -8.49 -25.74
C LYS A 131 -22.17 -9.58 -25.77
N LYS A 132 -21.98 -10.62 -26.57
CA LYS A 132 -22.91 -11.74 -26.74
C LYS A 132 -22.12 -13.05 -26.87
N TYR A 133 -22.65 -14.10 -26.26
CA TYR A 133 -22.12 -15.46 -26.37
C TYR A 133 -23.22 -16.37 -26.92
N TYR A 134 -22.87 -17.27 -27.83
CA TYR A 134 -23.78 -18.24 -28.41
C TYR A 134 -23.41 -19.64 -27.92
N ILE A 135 -24.36 -20.35 -27.33
CA ILE A 135 -24.16 -21.70 -26.78
C ILE A 135 -25.08 -22.65 -27.52
N LYS A 136 -24.54 -23.77 -28.01
CA LYS A 136 -25.33 -24.86 -28.61
C LYS A 136 -25.62 -25.90 -27.53
N VAL A 137 -26.90 -26.09 -27.21
CA VAL A 137 -27.35 -27.17 -26.32
C VAL A 137 -27.76 -28.37 -27.17
N ILE A 138 -27.20 -29.53 -26.86
CA ILE A 138 -27.61 -30.81 -27.47
C ILE A 138 -28.49 -31.53 -26.45
N LEU A 139 -29.73 -31.81 -26.82
CA LEU A 139 -30.64 -32.62 -26.01
C LEU A 139 -30.47 -34.08 -26.43
N PHE A 140 -30.20 -34.95 -25.45
CA PHE A 140 -30.24 -36.39 -25.64
C PHE A 140 -31.63 -36.90 -25.25
N PRO A 141 -32.22 -37.83 -26.02
CA PRO A 141 -33.45 -38.48 -25.62
C PRO A 141 -33.21 -39.30 -24.35
N ILE A 142 -34.12 -39.18 -23.38
CA ILE A 142 -34.17 -40.06 -22.21
C ILE A 142 -34.86 -41.34 -22.66
N THR A 143 -34.12 -42.45 -22.69
CA THR A 143 -34.65 -43.80 -22.97
C THR A 143 -35.33 -44.39 -21.74
#